data_AF-A0A928JVR5-F1
#
_entry.id   AF-A0A928JVR5-F1
#
_cell.length_a   1.000
_cell.length_b   1.000
_cell.length_c   1.000
_cell.angle_alpha   90.00
_cell.angle_beta   90.00
_cell.angle_gamma   90.00
#
_symmetry.space_group_name_H-M   'P 1'
#
loop_
_entity.id
_entity.type
_entity.pdbx_description
1 polymer ?
#
loop_
_entity_poly.entity_id
_entity_poly.type
_entity_poly.pdbx_seq_one_letter_code
_entity_poly.pdbx_strand_id
1 'polypeptide(L)'
;MSGLADGDLIIKEKRMKRENIRKLLCVICAVVLIAALVSCSANGGESDSSTTKAPAAETTTVPTTVTTTEDENTTFPESKTAKVYPGLSKDEKGDYPHKIATYTTYYNSGDKTRTQNLQNAVNKVNNIVVPSGYVFSFNQTVGKRTVTAGYETAKVVADGEFVDGLGGGVCQVSSTIFECALRANAEIVERTNHTLKVGYVPLGGDATVQWNSKDFKFKNASGADFRIKMECSGGSLTCSIYSNKDIDVGDVKINITRSGNTYTLTRTVNGKQNYKTSSTYREQKTTTKKKETTKKKEKTTKKEKTTKKKKESSTKKKETTTEKQ
;
A
#
# COMPACT_ATOMS: atom_id res chain seq x y z
N MET A 1 22.06 52.89 -12.65
CA MET A 1 22.14 51.55 -12.05
C MET A 1 21.59 51.64 -10.63
N SER A 2 20.49 50.94 -10.31
CA SER A 2 19.87 51.04 -8.96
C SER A 2 18.93 49.88 -8.58
N GLY A 3 18.56 48.99 -9.49
CA GLY A 3 17.49 47.99 -9.26
C GLY A 3 17.90 46.62 -8.68
N LEU A 4 19.09 46.49 -8.08
CA LEU A 4 19.62 45.18 -7.62
C LEU A 4 19.80 45.05 -6.10
N ALA A 5 19.61 46.12 -5.31
CA ALA A 5 19.83 46.08 -3.86
C ALA A 5 18.62 45.53 -3.07
N ASP A 6 17.39 45.91 -3.46
CA ASP A 6 16.19 45.70 -2.63
C ASP A 6 15.73 44.24 -2.57
N GLY A 7 15.95 43.46 -3.64
CA GLY A 7 15.54 42.06 -3.69
C GLY A 7 16.22 41.20 -2.61
N ASP A 8 17.50 41.49 -2.34
CA ASP A 8 18.33 40.70 -1.43
C ASP A 8 17.98 40.97 0.05
N LEU A 9 17.58 42.20 0.37
CA LEU A 9 17.02 42.59 1.67
C LEU A 9 15.71 41.85 1.95
N ILE A 10 14.78 41.86 0.98
CA ILE A 10 13.47 41.18 1.10
C ILE A 10 13.65 39.66 1.27
N ILE A 11 14.66 39.05 0.63
CA ILE A 11 14.98 37.63 0.78
C ILE A 11 15.56 37.33 2.18
N LYS A 12 16.47 38.17 2.68
CA LYS A 12 17.05 38.05 4.03
C LYS A 12 16.00 38.17 5.13
N GLU A 13 15.10 39.15 5.03
CA GLU A 13 14.00 39.33 5.99
C GLU A 13 13.04 38.13 6.00
N LYS A 14 12.60 37.67 4.81
CA LYS A 14 11.78 36.46 4.64
C LYS A 14 12.49 35.18 5.08
N ARG A 15 13.82 35.16 5.21
CA ARG A 15 14.59 34.05 5.78
C ARG A 15 14.57 34.11 7.32
N MET A 16 14.96 35.25 7.91
CA MET A 16 14.95 35.45 9.37
C MET A 16 13.57 35.18 9.98
N LYS A 17 12.50 35.68 9.35
CA LYS A 17 11.12 35.48 9.83
C LYS A 17 10.72 34.00 9.87
N ARG A 18 11.19 33.18 8.92
CA ARG A 18 10.97 31.72 8.88
C ARG A 18 11.82 30.97 9.91
N GLU A 19 13.04 31.40 10.19
CA GLU A 19 13.89 30.79 11.23
C GLU A 19 13.36 31.11 12.64
N ASN A 20 12.87 32.32 12.89
CA ASN A 20 12.26 32.70 14.16
C ASN A 20 10.92 31.96 14.41
N ILE A 21 10.09 31.79 13.39
CA ILE A 21 8.86 30.95 13.47
C ILE A 21 9.21 29.49 13.82
N ARG A 22 10.26 28.92 13.20
CA ARG A 22 10.73 27.56 13.53
C ARG A 22 11.22 27.43 14.97
N LYS A 23 12.02 28.40 15.45
CA LYS A 23 12.48 28.44 16.85
C LYS A 23 11.30 28.52 17.84
N LEU A 24 10.30 29.37 17.55
CA LEU A 24 9.10 29.50 18.39
C LEU A 24 8.29 28.20 18.43
N LEU A 25 8.11 27.52 17.30
CA LEU A 25 7.46 26.21 17.23
C LEU A 25 8.20 25.15 18.07
N CYS A 26 9.53 25.08 17.98
CA CYS A 26 10.32 24.15 18.80
C CYS A 26 10.18 24.40 20.31
N VAL A 27 10.13 25.67 20.74
CA VAL A 27 9.91 26.02 22.15
C VAL A 27 8.50 25.61 22.61
N ILE A 28 7.46 25.86 21.81
CA ILE A 28 6.09 25.44 22.13
C ILE A 28 5.98 23.91 22.26
N CYS A 29 6.60 23.15 21.34
CA CYS A 29 6.64 21.69 21.43
C CYS A 29 7.37 21.19 22.70
N ALA A 30 8.45 21.85 23.11
CA ALA A 30 9.17 21.50 24.34
C ALA A 30 8.33 21.76 25.61
N VAL A 31 7.63 22.89 25.68
CA VAL A 31 6.76 23.23 26.83
C VAL A 31 5.59 22.24 26.95
N VAL A 32 4.96 21.85 25.83
CA VAL A 32 3.86 20.86 25.82
C VAL A 32 4.34 19.47 26.28
N LEU A 33 5.58 19.07 25.96
CA LEU A 33 6.15 17.80 26.43
C LEU A 33 6.45 17.82 27.94
N ILE A 34 6.88 18.95 28.50
CA ILE A 34 7.14 19.07 29.95
C ILE A 34 5.85 19.04 30.77
N ALA A 35 4.76 19.63 30.26
CA ALA A 35 3.46 19.63 30.92
C ALA A 35 2.81 18.23 31.08
N ALA A 36 3.30 17.21 30.36
CA ALA A 36 2.74 15.86 30.36
C ALA A 36 3.30 14.91 31.44
N LEU A 37 4.24 15.37 32.28
CA LEU A 37 5.00 14.52 33.21
C LEU A 37 4.82 14.84 34.71
N VAL A 38 3.80 15.63 35.08
CA VAL A 38 3.50 15.96 36.49
C VAL A 38 2.05 15.66 36.85
N SER A 39 1.74 14.39 37.16
CA SER A 39 0.58 13.96 37.99
C SER A 39 0.66 12.46 38.32
N CYS A 40 1.16 12.11 39.51
CA CYS A 40 1.07 10.77 40.10
C CYS A 40 0.89 10.88 41.62
N SER A 41 0.10 9.95 42.20
CA SER A 41 -0.17 9.76 43.64
C SER A 41 -1.02 10.87 44.30
N ALA A 42 -1.96 10.61 45.24
CA ALA A 42 -2.23 9.40 46.03
C ALA A 42 -3.76 9.17 46.31
N ASN A 43 -4.10 8.12 47.08
CA ASN A 43 -5.46 7.67 47.41
C ASN A 43 -5.99 8.14 48.78
N GLY A 44 -7.33 8.14 48.96
CA GLY A 44 -7.98 7.76 50.23
C GLY A 44 -9.20 8.61 50.68
N GLY A 45 -10.34 7.96 50.96
CA GLY A 45 -11.47 8.56 51.70
C GLY A 45 -12.89 8.17 51.22
N GLU A 46 -13.68 7.54 52.09
CA GLU A 46 -15.15 7.35 52.00
C GLU A 46 -15.87 8.55 52.66
N SER A 47 -17.18 8.87 52.54
CA SER A 47 -18.39 8.35 51.83
C SER A 47 -19.31 9.58 51.48
N ASP A 48 -20.60 9.58 51.12
CA ASP A 48 -21.71 8.61 50.94
C ASP A 48 -22.79 9.20 49.98
N SER A 49 -23.91 8.48 49.78
CA SER A 49 -25.32 8.93 49.62
C SER A 49 -25.66 10.24 48.85
N SER A 50 -26.57 10.25 47.85
CA SER A 50 -27.28 9.16 47.16
C SER A 50 -28.00 9.64 45.87
N THR A 51 -28.50 8.68 45.08
CA THR A 51 -29.70 8.80 44.21
C THR A 51 -29.68 9.76 42.99
N THR A 52 -29.28 9.25 41.82
CA THR A 52 -30.17 9.16 40.62
C THR A 52 -29.57 8.23 39.54
N LYS A 53 -30.27 7.99 38.43
CA LYS A 53 -30.25 6.69 37.72
C LYS A 53 -30.27 6.78 36.18
N ALA A 54 -29.19 6.37 35.52
CA ALA A 54 -29.12 6.02 34.10
C ALA A 54 -28.01 4.96 33.87
N PRO A 55 -28.11 4.06 32.87
CA PRO A 55 -27.23 2.89 32.77
C PRO A 55 -25.85 3.21 32.17
N ALA A 56 -24.82 2.53 32.66
CA ALA A 56 -23.47 2.58 32.10
C ALA A 56 -23.42 1.88 30.72
N ALA A 57 -22.78 2.52 29.75
CA ALA A 57 -22.39 1.89 28.49
C ALA A 57 -21.01 1.26 28.66
N GLU A 58 -20.96 -0.08 28.74
CA GLU A 58 -19.69 -0.83 28.77
C GLU A 58 -18.90 -0.56 27.49
N THR A 59 -17.89 0.32 27.60
CA THR A 59 -17.00 0.64 26.48
C THR A 59 -15.91 -0.42 26.41
N THR A 60 -16.29 -1.59 25.88
CA THR A 60 -15.38 -2.72 25.66
C THR A 60 -14.32 -2.32 24.63
N THR A 61 -13.16 -1.87 25.11
CA THR A 61 -11.98 -1.52 24.32
C THR A 61 -11.33 -2.79 23.76
N VAL A 62 -11.92 -3.36 22.71
CA VAL A 62 -11.33 -4.49 21.98
C VAL A 62 -9.98 -4.04 21.40
N PRO A 63 -8.84 -4.63 21.82
CA PRO A 63 -7.55 -4.30 21.23
C PRO A 63 -7.58 -4.77 19.78
N THR A 64 -7.63 -3.82 18.86
CA THR A 64 -7.59 -4.12 17.42
C THR A 64 -6.14 -4.41 17.05
N THR A 65 -5.75 -5.69 17.14
CA THR A 65 -4.45 -6.18 16.66
C THR A 65 -4.36 -5.95 15.15
N VAL A 66 -3.77 -4.82 14.75
CA VAL A 66 -3.55 -4.50 13.34
C VAL A 66 -2.48 -5.46 12.79
N THR A 67 -2.89 -6.38 11.92
CA THR A 67 -1.95 -7.24 11.21
C THR A 67 -1.05 -6.38 10.31
N THR A 68 0.19 -6.19 10.73
CA THR A 68 1.25 -5.57 9.92
C THR A 68 1.63 -6.48 8.76
N THR A 69 2.34 -5.94 7.75
CA THR A 69 3.03 -6.76 6.74
C THR A 69 4.39 -7.28 7.25
N GLU A 70 4.59 -7.29 8.56
CA GLU A 70 5.82 -7.67 9.24
C GLU A 70 5.69 -9.12 9.69
N ASP A 71 6.68 -9.94 9.33
CA ASP A 71 6.78 -11.32 9.79
C ASP A 71 7.69 -11.32 11.04
N GLU A 72 7.09 -11.01 12.20
CA GLU A 72 7.78 -10.93 13.49
C GLU A 72 8.41 -12.28 13.91
N ASN A 73 8.04 -13.38 13.25
CA ASN A 73 8.60 -14.71 13.48
C ASN A 73 9.82 -15.00 12.59
N THR A 74 10.24 -14.06 11.72
CA THR A 74 11.45 -14.19 10.91
C THR A 74 12.61 -13.31 11.39
N THR A 75 13.59 -13.94 12.03
CA THR A 75 14.94 -13.38 12.26
C THR A 75 15.75 -13.34 10.96
N PHE A 76 15.21 -12.74 9.90
CA PHE A 76 15.95 -12.52 8.66
C PHE A 76 16.97 -11.39 8.88
N PRO A 77 18.29 -11.64 8.71
CA PRO A 77 19.30 -10.69 9.16
C PRO A 77 19.35 -9.47 8.25
N GLU A 78 19.08 -8.28 8.82
CA GLU A 78 18.96 -7.00 8.10
C GLU A 78 20.14 -6.69 7.16
N SER A 79 21.32 -7.25 7.46
CA SER A 79 22.49 -7.33 6.55
C SER A 79 22.15 -7.62 5.07
N LYS A 80 21.12 -8.43 4.77
CA LYS A 80 20.73 -8.80 3.40
C LYS A 80 19.88 -7.75 2.69
N THR A 81 19.14 -6.92 3.43
CA THR A 81 18.49 -5.70 2.90
C THR A 81 19.43 -4.49 2.96
N ALA A 82 20.44 -4.50 3.84
CA ALA A 82 21.40 -3.42 4.08
C ALA A 82 22.54 -3.27 3.04
N LYS A 83 22.55 -4.01 1.93
CA LYS A 83 23.49 -3.74 0.81
C LYS A 83 23.08 -2.48 0.05
N VAL A 84 23.27 -1.31 0.66
CA VAL A 84 23.03 0.00 0.05
C VAL A 84 23.81 0.10 -1.26
N TYR A 85 23.14 0.54 -2.33
CA TYR A 85 23.78 0.84 -3.60
C TYR A 85 24.10 2.35 -3.66
N PRO A 86 25.35 2.78 -3.40
CA PRO A 86 25.68 4.19 -3.15
C PRO A 86 25.59 5.10 -4.39
N GLY A 87 25.26 4.56 -5.57
CA GLY A 87 24.97 5.33 -6.77
C GLY A 87 23.51 5.75 -6.94
N LEU A 88 22.58 5.26 -6.10
CA LEU A 88 21.17 5.67 -6.18
C LEU A 88 20.96 7.05 -5.57
N SER A 89 20.54 8.02 -6.39
CA SER A 89 20.23 9.39 -5.99
C SER A 89 18.86 9.82 -6.52
N LYS A 90 18.34 10.96 -6.05
CA LYS A 90 17.22 11.64 -6.71
C LYS A 90 17.72 12.79 -7.54
N ASP A 91 17.23 12.89 -8.78
CA ASP A 91 17.48 14.05 -9.64
C ASP A 91 16.23 14.51 -10.37
N GLU A 92 15.66 15.62 -9.89
CA GLU A 92 14.47 16.25 -10.44
C GLU A 92 14.78 17.25 -11.57
N LYS A 93 16.07 17.58 -11.79
CA LYS A 93 16.50 18.71 -12.64
C LYS A 93 17.43 18.32 -13.78
N GLY A 94 18.23 17.27 -13.63
CA GLY A 94 19.13 16.80 -14.68
C GLY A 94 18.37 16.34 -15.91
N ASP A 95 19.07 16.37 -17.03
CA ASP A 95 18.50 16.04 -18.33
C ASP A 95 18.54 14.54 -18.58
N TYR A 96 17.36 14.00 -18.91
CA TYR A 96 17.15 12.62 -19.30
C TYR A 96 16.07 12.63 -20.40
N PRO A 97 16.39 13.09 -21.62
CA PRO A 97 15.39 13.39 -22.63
C PRO A 97 14.91 12.14 -23.38
N HIS A 98 15.71 11.07 -23.39
CA HIS A 98 15.44 9.84 -24.14
C HIS A 98 14.50 8.92 -23.33
N LYS A 99 13.21 8.87 -23.70
CA LYS A 99 12.24 7.96 -23.04
C LYS A 99 12.41 6.53 -23.56
N ILE A 100 13.06 5.69 -22.76
CA ILE A 100 13.42 4.31 -23.11
C ILE A 100 12.23 3.35 -22.97
N ALA A 101 11.43 3.51 -21.90
CA ALA A 101 10.28 2.65 -21.66
C ALA A 101 9.17 3.36 -20.89
N THR A 102 7.96 2.84 -21.01
CA THR A 102 6.81 3.24 -20.21
C THR A 102 5.89 2.04 -19.94
N TYR A 103 5.23 2.03 -18.79
CA TYR A 103 4.19 1.07 -18.46
C TYR A 103 3.20 1.65 -17.44
N THR A 104 1.91 1.37 -17.63
CA THR A 104 0.82 1.89 -16.79
C THR A 104 -0.03 0.75 -16.26
N THR A 105 -0.36 0.80 -14.97
CA THR A 105 -1.38 -0.03 -14.33
C THR A 105 -2.50 0.84 -13.76
N TYR A 106 -3.68 0.25 -13.54
CA TYR A 106 -4.87 0.99 -13.12
C TYR A 106 -5.29 0.65 -11.68
N TYR A 107 -5.95 1.60 -11.00
CA TYR A 107 -6.44 1.45 -9.63
C TYR A 107 -7.73 2.24 -9.39
N ASN A 108 -8.53 1.80 -8.42
CA ASN A 108 -9.72 2.52 -7.98
C ASN A 108 -9.32 3.79 -7.21
N SER A 109 -9.45 4.96 -7.83
CA SER A 109 -9.19 6.28 -7.21
C SER A 109 -10.25 6.72 -6.17
N GLY A 110 -11.34 5.96 -6.03
CA GLY A 110 -12.28 6.06 -4.91
C GLY A 110 -11.74 5.48 -3.60
N ASP A 111 -10.84 4.48 -3.67
CA ASP A 111 -10.16 3.90 -2.52
C ASP A 111 -9.03 4.84 -2.07
N LYS A 112 -9.35 5.76 -1.16
CA LYS A 112 -8.46 6.87 -0.74
C LYS A 112 -7.22 6.36 -0.01
N THR A 113 -7.40 5.50 0.97
CA THR A 113 -6.32 4.87 1.76
C THR A 113 -5.35 4.08 0.87
N ARG A 114 -5.85 3.26 -0.07
CA ARG A 114 -4.97 2.59 -1.05
C ARG A 114 -4.30 3.57 -2.00
N THR A 115 -4.99 4.64 -2.41
CA THR A 115 -4.41 5.70 -3.26
C THR A 115 -3.27 6.43 -2.55
N GLN A 116 -3.43 6.76 -1.26
CA GLN A 116 -2.39 7.38 -0.44
C GLN A 116 -1.16 6.47 -0.30
N ASN A 117 -1.36 5.17 -0.06
CA ASN A 117 -0.29 4.17 -0.04
C ASN A 117 0.49 4.08 -1.36
N LEU A 118 -0.21 4.12 -2.51
CA LEU A 118 0.42 4.17 -3.84
C LEU A 118 1.26 5.46 -3.99
N GLN A 119 0.66 6.61 -3.70
CA GLN A 119 1.32 7.92 -3.82
C GLN A 119 2.54 8.03 -2.90
N ASN A 120 2.49 7.50 -1.68
CA ASN A 120 3.62 7.51 -0.73
C ASN A 120 4.79 6.63 -1.18
N ALA A 121 4.56 5.51 -1.86
CA ALA A 121 5.62 4.72 -2.48
C ALA A 121 6.14 5.36 -3.79
N VAL A 122 5.25 5.90 -4.61
CA VAL A 122 5.57 6.64 -5.85
C VAL A 122 6.46 7.84 -5.56
N ASN A 123 6.12 8.65 -4.55
CA ASN A 123 6.89 9.83 -4.16
C ASN A 123 8.31 9.50 -3.70
N LYS A 124 8.58 8.27 -3.24
CA LYS A 124 9.94 7.82 -2.88
C LYS A 124 10.74 7.38 -4.10
N VAL A 125 10.12 6.68 -5.06
CA VAL A 125 10.78 6.20 -6.29
C VAL A 125 10.88 7.28 -7.39
N ASN A 126 9.99 8.27 -7.41
CA ASN A 126 9.97 9.29 -8.46
C ASN A 126 11.29 10.10 -8.50
N ASN A 127 11.80 10.28 -9.72
CA ASN A 127 13.06 10.94 -10.03
C ASN A 127 14.31 10.21 -9.51
N ILE A 128 14.23 8.92 -9.13
CA ILE A 128 15.42 8.12 -8.75
C ILE A 128 16.29 7.83 -9.98
N VAL A 129 17.58 8.11 -9.87
CA VAL A 129 18.62 7.76 -10.83
C VAL A 129 19.24 6.42 -10.46
N VAL A 130 19.42 5.57 -11.47
CA VAL A 130 20.11 4.28 -11.42
C VAL A 130 21.28 4.35 -12.41
N PRO A 131 22.51 4.67 -11.96
CA PRO A 131 23.64 4.81 -12.86
C PRO A 131 24.00 3.50 -13.57
N SER A 132 24.73 3.58 -14.67
CA SER A 132 25.13 2.38 -15.42
C SER A 132 25.98 1.43 -14.57
N GLY A 133 25.62 0.14 -14.59
CA GLY A 133 26.20 -0.91 -13.75
C GLY A 133 25.54 -1.08 -12.38
N TYR A 134 24.76 -0.11 -11.90
CA TYR A 134 24.15 -0.13 -10.56
C TYR A 134 22.80 -0.86 -10.52
N VAL A 135 22.45 -1.31 -9.31
CA VAL A 135 21.21 -2.04 -9.00
C VAL A 135 20.22 -1.11 -8.31
N PHE A 136 19.00 -1.04 -8.83
CA PHE A 136 17.83 -0.52 -8.13
C PHE A 136 17.30 -1.59 -7.16
N SER A 137 16.95 -1.18 -5.93
CA SER A 137 16.19 -1.99 -4.97
C SER A 137 14.91 -1.25 -4.60
N PHE A 138 13.75 -1.88 -4.80
CA PHE A 138 12.47 -1.28 -4.48
C PHE A 138 12.32 -1.09 -2.97
N ASN A 139 12.70 -2.08 -2.15
CA ASN A 139 12.66 -1.96 -0.70
C ASN A 139 13.61 -0.88 -0.18
N GLN A 140 14.88 -0.82 -0.60
CA GLN A 140 15.79 0.23 -0.13
C GLN A 140 15.28 1.64 -0.49
N THR A 141 14.70 1.80 -1.68
CA THR A 141 14.13 3.08 -2.13
C THR A 141 12.86 3.48 -1.36
N VAL A 142 12.00 2.52 -1.02
CA VAL A 142 10.67 2.79 -0.42
C VAL A 142 10.67 2.69 1.12
N GLY A 143 11.64 2.01 1.72
CA GLY A 143 11.79 1.82 3.17
C GLY A 143 10.74 0.89 3.78
N LYS A 144 10.72 0.81 5.12
CA LYS A 144 9.71 0.06 5.88
C LYS A 144 8.32 0.69 5.72
N ARG A 145 7.26 -0.13 5.74
CA ARG A 145 5.86 0.31 5.50
C ARG A 145 5.12 0.52 6.83
N THR A 146 5.54 1.54 7.58
CA THR A 146 4.96 1.88 8.90
C THR A 146 3.98 3.05 8.82
N VAL A 147 3.14 3.21 9.84
CA VAL A 147 2.28 4.40 10.03
C VAL A 147 3.12 5.68 10.10
N THR A 148 4.27 5.64 10.78
CA THR A 148 5.24 6.76 10.86
C THR A 148 5.87 7.12 9.51
N ALA A 149 5.94 6.18 8.57
CA ALA A 149 6.36 6.41 7.19
C ALA A 149 5.19 6.79 6.26
N GLY A 150 4.02 7.10 6.83
CA GLY A 150 2.82 7.56 6.14
C GLY A 150 1.93 6.46 5.57
N TYR A 151 2.16 5.17 5.88
CA TYR A 151 1.34 4.09 5.31
C TYR A 151 0.10 3.80 6.15
N GLU A 152 -1.03 3.67 5.47
CA GLU A 152 -2.33 3.34 6.03
C GLU A 152 -2.68 1.85 5.79
N THR A 153 -3.68 1.36 6.52
CA THR A 153 -4.19 -0.01 6.43
C THR A 153 -5.09 -0.19 5.21
N ALA A 154 -4.66 -1.01 4.25
CA ALA A 154 -5.41 -1.36 3.04
C ALA A 154 -5.27 -2.85 2.72
N LYS A 155 -5.96 -3.36 1.67
CA LYS A 155 -5.87 -4.78 1.32
C LYS A 155 -4.46 -5.19 0.88
N VAL A 156 -3.91 -6.18 1.57
CA VAL A 156 -2.63 -6.87 1.30
C VAL A 156 -2.88 -8.37 1.09
N VAL A 157 -1.89 -9.09 0.54
CA VAL A 157 -1.94 -10.56 0.44
C VAL A 157 -1.04 -11.15 1.52
N ALA A 158 -1.63 -11.93 2.43
CA ALA A 158 -0.92 -12.69 3.46
C ALA A 158 -1.49 -14.12 3.54
N ASP A 159 -0.64 -15.14 3.72
CA ASP A 159 -1.00 -16.55 3.94
C ASP A 159 -2.03 -17.20 2.98
N GLY A 160 -2.21 -16.63 1.79
CA GLY A 160 -3.18 -17.07 0.79
C GLY A 160 -4.58 -16.45 0.94
N GLU A 161 -4.72 -15.35 1.67
CA GLU A 161 -5.93 -14.54 1.80
C GLU A 161 -5.65 -13.05 1.55
N PHE A 162 -6.71 -12.28 1.30
CA PHE A 162 -6.65 -10.81 1.25
C PHE A 162 -7.06 -10.24 2.60
N VAL A 163 -6.08 -9.83 3.41
CA VAL A 163 -6.28 -9.24 4.74
C VAL A 163 -6.09 -7.73 4.68
N ASP A 164 -6.49 -7.03 5.73
CA ASP A 164 -6.17 -5.61 5.92
C ASP A 164 -4.79 -5.48 6.58
N GLY A 165 -3.92 -4.63 6.02
CA GLY A 165 -2.57 -4.42 6.55
C GLY A 165 -1.87 -3.17 6.00
N LEU A 166 -0.81 -2.73 6.67
CA LEU A 166 -0.12 -1.48 6.32
C LEU A 166 0.52 -1.55 4.92
N GLY A 167 0.32 -0.49 4.13
CA GLY A 167 0.92 -0.37 2.79
C GLY A 167 0.21 -1.17 1.70
N GLY A 168 -1.03 -1.62 1.91
CA GLY A 168 -1.85 -2.23 0.85
C GLY A 168 -1.91 -1.35 -0.40
N GLY A 169 -1.57 -1.94 -1.54
CA GLY A 169 -1.33 -1.25 -2.82
C GLY A 169 0.14 -1.21 -3.27
N VAL A 170 1.12 -1.18 -2.34
CA VAL A 170 2.54 -0.96 -2.67
C VAL A 170 3.13 -1.95 -3.68
N CYS A 171 2.71 -3.23 -3.68
CA CYS A 171 3.19 -4.21 -4.66
C CYS A 171 2.76 -3.91 -6.11
N GLN A 172 1.71 -3.10 -6.32
CA GLN A 172 1.35 -2.60 -7.65
C GLN A 172 2.40 -1.62 -8.19
N VAL A 173 3.00 -0.80 -7.33
CA VAL A 173 4.10 0.10 -7.71
C VAL A 173 5.33 -0.70 -8.12
N SER A 174 5.72 -1.69 -7.32
CA SER A 174 6.79 -2.65 -7.65
C SER A 174 6.54 -3.34 -9.00
N SER A 175 5.34 -3.88 -9.22
CA SER A 175 4.97 -4.57 -10.46
C SER A 175 4.97 -3.63 -11.69
N THR A 176 4.56 -2.37 -11.52
CA THR A 176 4.58 -1.37 -12.60
C THR A 176 6.02 -1.02 -12.98
N ILE A 177 6.94 -0.95 -12.02
CA ILE A 177 8.37 -0.74 -12.28
C ILE A 177 8.99 -1.99 -12.92
N PHE A 178 8.63 -3.20 -12.49
CA PHE A 178 9.09 -4.45 -13.11
C PHE A 178 8.72 -4.53 -14.60
N GLU A 179 7.46 -4.31 -14.95
CA GLU A 179 7.01 -4.30 -16.34
C GLU A 179 7.69 -3.17 -17.16
N CYS A 180 7.96 -2.00 -16.56
CA CYS A 180 8.74 -0.94 -17.23
C CYS A 180 10.22 -1.33 -17.43
N ALA A 181 10.86 -1.91 -16.41
CA ALA A 181 12.25 -2.36 -16.44
C ALA A 181 12.46 -3.53 -17.43
N LEU A 182 11.47 -4.41 -17.57
CA LEU A 182 11.46 -5.42 -18.63
C LEU A 182 11.55 -4.76 -20.01
N ARG A 183 10.72 -3.73 -20.27
CA ARG A 183 10.68 -2.99 -21.55
C ARG A 183 11.92 -2.13 -21.78
N ALA A 184 12.55 -1.61 -20.73
CA ALA A 184 13.84 -0.88 -20.81
C ALA A 184 15.06 -1.81 -20.98
N ASN A 185 14.86 -3.10 -21.31
CA ASN A 185 15.88 -4.13 -21.38
C ASN A 185 16.81 -4.23 -20.14
N ALA A 186 16.32 -3.85 -18.95
CA ALA A 186 17.10 -3.95 -17.73
C ALA A 186 17.37 -5.41 -17.35
N GLU A 187 18.46 -5.65 -16.65
CA GLU A 187 18.82 -6.97 -16.10
C GLU A 187 18.02 -7.21 -14.82
N ILE A 188 17.10 -8.17 -14.81
CA ILE A 188 16.27 -8.45 -13.62
C ILE A 188 17.08 -9.29 -12.63
N VAL A 189 17.35 -8.74 -11.45
CA VAL A 189 18.24 -9.31 -10.42
C VAL A 189 17.44 -10.08 -9.36
N GLU A 190 16.28 -9.57 -8.95
CA GLU A 190 15.39 -10.23 -8.00
C GLU A 190 13.93 -9.92 -8.36
N ARG A 191 13.09 -10.97 -8.44
CA ARG A 191 11.65 -10.85 -8.66
C ARG A 191 10.95 -12.08 -8.08
N THR A 192 9.87 -11.85 -7.33
CA THR A 192 8.99 -12.89 -6.78
C THR A 192 7.54 -12.61 -7.18
N ASN A 193 6.72 -13.64 -7.47
CA ASN A 193 5.29 -13.47 -7.74
C ASN A 193 4.45 -13.50 -6.45
N HIS A 194 3.25 -12.90 -6.49
CA HIS A 194 2.25 -13.01 -5.43
C HIS A 194 1.76 -14.45 -5.28
N THR A 195 1.49 -14.87 -4.05
CA THR A 195 0.90 -16.19 -3.76
C THR A 195 -0.56 -16.31 -4.23
N LEU A 196 -1.23 -15.18 -4.47
CA LEU A 196 -2.58 -15.06 -5.04
C LEU A 196 -2.55 -14.28 -6.36
N LYS A 197 -3.55 -14.53 -7.20
CA LYS A 197 -3.77 -13.78 -8.46
C LYS A 197 -4.03 -12.29 -8.15
N VAL A 198 -3.39 -11.39 -8.91
CA VAL A 198 -3.60 -9.94 -8.85
C VAL A 198 -4.19 -9.42 -10.16
N GLY A 199 -5.04 -8.39 -10.09
CA GLY A 199 -5.81 -7.90 -11.25
C GLY A 199 -5.25 -6.66 -11.95
N TYR A 200 -4.11 -6.12 -11.50
CA TYR A 200 -3.54 -4.86 -12.02
C TYR A 200 -2.42 -5.05 -13.05
N VAL A 201 -1.99 -6.30 -13.30
CA VAL A 201 -1.04 -6.73 -14.34
C VAL A 201 -1.46 -8.11 -14.86
N PRO A 202 -1.03 -8.51 -16.07
CA PRO A 202 -1.19 -9.90 -16.53
C PRO A 202 -0.58 -10.90 -15.55
N LEU A 203 -1.19 -12.08 -15.40
CA LEU A 203 -0.70 -13.14 -14.53
C LEU A 203 0.67 -13.64 -15.00
N GLY A 204 1.73 -13.29 -14.28
CA GLY A 204 3.13 -13.54 -14.63
C GLY A 204 3.97 -12.26 -14.72
N GLY A 205 3.34 -11.11 -14.95
CA GLY A 205 3.94 -9.77 -15.02
C GLY A 205 3.95 -9.01 -13.69
N ASP A 206 3.82 -9.70 -12.56
CA ASP A 206 3.82 -9.10 -11.22
C ASP A 206 5.17 -9.23 -10.51
N ALA A 207 5.46 -8.29 -9.61
CA ALA A 207 6.61 -8.34 -8.71
C ALA A 207 6.16 -7.98 -7.29
N THR A 208 5.95 -9.00 -6.47
CA THR A 208 5.56 -8.84 -5.05
C THR A 208 6.75 -8.45 -4.19
N VAL A 209 6.50 -7.68 -3.15
CA VAL A 209 7.53 -7.16 -2.24
C VAL A 209 7.04 -7.19 -0.80
N GLN A 210 7.93 -7.51 0.12
CA GLN A 210 7.69 -7.55 1.56
C GLN A 210 8.99 -7.13 2.26
N TRP A 211 8.89 -6.24 3.25
CA TRP A 211 10.07 -5.73 3.95
C TRP A 211 10.86 -6.89 4.59
N ASN A 212 12.20 -6.80 4.52
CA ASN A 212 13.15 -7.81 4.98
C ASN A 212 13.01 -9.26 4.43
N SER A 213 12.06 -9.59 3.52
CA SER A 213 11.92 -10.96 2.99
C SER A 213 11.71 -11.12 1.47
N LYS A 214 11.18 -10.11 0.76
CA LYS A 214 11.01 -10.16 -0.71
C LYS A 214 11.23 -8.79 -1.33
N ASP A 215 12.15 -8.66 -2.28
CA ASP A 215 12.39 -7.40 -2.99
C ASP A 215 12.14 -7.53 -4.50
N PHE A 216 12.05 -6.38 -5.16
CA PHE A 216 12.19 -6.28 -6.61
C PHE A 216 13.47 -5.50 -6.91
N LYS A 217 14.36 -6.12 -7.68
CA LYS A 217 15.67 -5.55 -8.05
C LYS A 217 15.92 -5.69 -9.54
N PHE A 218 16.44 -4.63 -10.15
CA PHE A 218 17.00 -4.67 -11.50
C PHE A 218 18.34 -3.93 -11.55
N LYS A 219 19.23 -4.36 -12.44
CA LYS A 219 20.49 -3.70 -12.75
C LYS A 219 20.35 -2.93 -14.06
N ASN A 220 20.79 -1.67 -14.05
CA ASN A 220 21.01 -0.93 -15.29
C ASN A 220 22.31 -1.43 -15.91
N ALA A 221 22.24 -1.94 -17.15
CA ALA A 221 23.38 -2.48 -17.89
C ALA A 221 23.57 -1.79 -19.27
N SER A 222 23.01 -0.59 -19.45
CA SER A 222 22.81 0.04 -20.77
C SER A 222 23.98 0.88 -21.31
N GLY A 223 24.99 1.20 -20.51
CA GLY A 223 26.01 2.21 -20.85
C GLY A 223 25.59 3.67 -20.63
N ALA A 224 24.33 3.91 -20.27
CA ALA A 224 23.78 5.21 -19.85
C ALA A 224 23.16 5.12 -18.44
N ASP A 225 22.76 6.26 -17.88
CA ASP A 225 22.13 6.33 -16.56
C ASP A 225 20.61 6.46 -16.71
N PHE A 226 19.86 5.68 -15.92
CA PHE A 226 18.40 5.63 -16.00
C PHE A 226 17.76 6.50 -14.92
N ARG A 227 16.84 7.40 -15.28
CA ARG A 227 15.92 8.06 -14.33
C ARG A 227 14.55 7.40 -14.36
N ILE A 228 14.09 6.92 -13.20
CA ILE A 228 12.76 6.36 -13.00
C ILE A 228 11.77 7.51 -12.73
N LYS A 229 10.87 7.76 -13.68
CA LYS A 229 9.75 8.68 -13.52
C LYS A 229 8.51 7.90 -13.06
N MET A 230 7.85 8.37 -12.00
CA MET A 230 6.66 7.75 -11.44
C MET A 230 5.52 8.76 -11.29
N GLU A 231 4.33 8.39 -11.75
CA GLU A 231 3.13 9.23 -11.75
C GLU A 231 1.92 8.43 -11.25
N CYS A 232 1.08 9.01 -10.40
CA CYS A 232 -0.03 8.30 -9.73
C CYS A 232 -1.23 9.22 -9.49
N SER A 233 -2.11 9.30 -10.48
CA SER A 233 -3.23 10.24 -10.53
C SER A 233 -4.39 9.70 -11.36
N GLY A 234 -5.62 10.11 -11.05
CA GLY A 234 -6.81 9.77 -11.85
C GLY A 234 -7.17 8.28 -11.92
N GLY A 235 -6.57 7.43 -11.08
CA GLY A 235 -6.71 5.97 -11.17
C GLY A 235 -5.70 5.29 -12.11
N SER A 236 -4.72 6.04 -12.64
CA SER A 236 -3.61 5.53 -13.43
C SER A 236 -2.29 5.67 -12.66
N LEU A 237 -1.50 4.60 -12.67
CA LEU A 237 -0.17 4.52 -12.08
C LEU A 237 0.83 4.20 -13.20
N THR A 238 1.68 5.16 -13.55
CA THR A 238 2.65 5.03 -14.65
C THR A 238 4.07 5.02 -14.11
N CYS A 239 4.88 4.07 -14.59
CA CYS A 239 6.33 4.12 -14.54
C CYS A 239 6.85 4.45 -15.94
N SER A 240 7.87 5.30 -16.03
CA SER A 240 8.64 5.50 -17.27
C SER A 240 10.12 5.60 -16.96
N ILE A 241 10.95 4.93 -17.75
CA ILE A 241 12.41 4.99 -17.63
C ILE A 241 12.93 5.91 -18.74
N TYR A 242 13.69 6.92 -18.34
CA TYR A 242 14.37 7.85 -19.22
C TYR A 242 15.89 7.69 -19.10
N SER A 243 16.64 8.00 -20.16
CA SER A 243 18.11 7.92 -20.23
C SER A 243 18.73 9.29 -20.46
N ASN A 244 19.92 9.51 -19.90
CA ASN A 244 20.75 10.71 -20.14
C ASN A 244 21.57 10.65 -21.45
N LYS A 245 21.44 9.56 -22.22
CA LYS A 245 22.02 9.38 -23.56
C LYS A 245 21.01 8.68 -24.46
N ASP A 246 21.11 8.90 -25.77
CA ASP A 246 20.42 8.05 -26.74
C ASP A 246 21.04 6.64 -26.71
N ILE A 247 20.22 5.60 -26.62
CA ILE A 247 20.65 4.21 -26.53
C ILE A 247 19.66 3.30 -27.25
N ASP A 248 20.19 2.31 -27.97
CA ASP A 248 19.37 1.19 -28.45
C ASP A 248 19.23 0.13 -27.35
N VAL A 249 17.99 -0.15 -26.95
CA VAL A 249 17.64 -1.28 -26.06
C VAL A 249 17.20 -2.53 -26.80
N GLY A 250 17.08 -2.45 -28.13
CA GLY A 250 16.67 -3.49 -29.05
C GLY A 250 15.15 -3.64 -29.21
N ASP A 251 14.74 -4.53 -30.11
CA ASP A 251 13.38 -5.01 -30.29
C ASP A 251 12.94 -5.86 -29.09
N VAL A 252 12.52 -5.20 -28.01
CA VAL A 252 12.10 -5.83 -26.76
C VAL A 252 10.66 -6.34 -26.86
N LYS A 253 10.50 -7.67 -26.89
CA LYS A 253 9.19 -8.35 -26.90
C LYS A 253 9.01 -9.16 -25.61
N ILE A 254 7.85 -8.98 -24.97
CA ILE A 254 7.46 -9.70 -23.76
C ILE A 254 6.26 -10.60 -24.11
N ASN A 255 6.36 -11.89 -23.77
CA ASN A 255 5.30 -12.87 -23.98
C ASN A 255 5.01 -13.63 -22.68
N ILE A 256 3.75 -13.96 -22.43
CA ILE A 256 3.31 -14.76 -21.29
C ILE A 256 2.49 -15.94 -21.80
N THR A 257 3.00 -17.15 -21.62
CA THR A 257 2.28 -18.39 -21.92
C THR A 257 1.77 -19.05 -20.63
N ARG A 258 0.70 -19.85 -20.74
CA ARG A 258 0.15 -20.62 -19.61
C ARG A 258 0.19 -22.10 -19.93
N SER A 259 0.67 -22.91 -18.98
CA SER A 259 0.54 -24.37 -18.98
C SER A 259 0.04 -24.82 -17.60
N GLY A 260 -1.13 -25.46 -17.55
CA GLY A 260 -1.80 -25.82 -16.30
C GLY A 260 -2.07 -24.59 -15.40
N ASN A 261 -1.42 -24.55 -14.23
CA ASN A 261 -1.46 -23.40 -13.31
C ASN A 261 -0.15 -22.56 -13.32
N THR A 262 0.77 -22.85 -14.24
CA THR A 262 2.04 -22.14 -14.39
C THR A 262 1.96 -21.11 -15.51
N TYR A 263 2.30 -19.87 -15.19
CA TYR A 263 2.39 -18.75 -16.13
C TYR A 263 3.87 -18.45 -16.36
N THR A 264 4.33 -18.57 -17.61
CA THR A 264 5.73 -18.37 -17.98
C THR A 264 5.87 -17.07 -18.75
N LEU A 265 6.50 -16.07 -18.13
CA LEU A 265 6.88 -14.83 -18.78
C LEU A 265 8.26 -15.00 -19.42
N THR A 266 8.39 -14.59 -20.68
CA THR A 266 9.65 -14.53 -21.42
C THR A 266 9.86 -13.12 -21.98
N ARG A 267 11.11 -12.67 -22.02
CA ARG A 267 11.54 -11.49 -22.78
C ARG A 267 12.52 -11.92 -23.85
N THR A 268 12.26 -11.52 -25.09
CA THR A 268 13.21 -11.57 -26.20
C THR A 268 13.65 -10.15 -26.56
N VAL A 269 14.89 -10.03 -27.02
CA VAL A 269 15.48 -8.80 -27.55
C VAL A 269 16.20 -9.14 -28.84
N ASN A 270 15.89 -8.45 -29.94
CA ASN A 270 16.43 -8.74 -31.27
C ASN A 270 16.29 -10.25 -31.61
N GLY A 271 15.11 -10.80 -31.31
CA GLY A 271 14.76 -12.22 -31.47
C GLY A 271 15.31 -13.20 -30.42
N LYS A 272 16.32 -12.82 -29.62
CA LYS A 272 16.98 -13.73 -28.66
C LYS A 272 16.36 -13.62 -27.26
N GLN A 273 15.99 -14.74 -26.64
CA GLN A 273 15.44 -14.75 -25.27
C GLN A 273 16.53 -14.40 -24.25
N ASN A 274 16.38 -13.29 -23.52
CA ASN A 274 17.35 -12.85 -22.51
C ASN A 274 16.79 -12.80 -21.07
N TYR A 275 15.50 -13.06 -20.87
CA TYR A 275 14.91 -13.27 -19.54
C TYR A 275 13.74 -14.25 -19.60
N LYS A 276 13.57 -15.05 -18.56
CA LYS A 276 12.46 -16.00 -18.38
C LYS A 276 12.16 -16.17 -16.89
N THR A 277 10.88 -16.14 -16.52
CA THR A 277 10.42 -16.45 -15.15
C THR A 277 9.09 -17.21 -15.21
N SER A 278 8.85 -18.05 -14.20
CA SER A 278 7.58 -18.76 -14.02
C SER A 278 6.87 -18.23 -12.78
N SER A 279 5.54 -18.28 -12.78
CA SER A 279 4.70 -17.91 -11.65
C SER A 279 3.57 -18.92 -11.48
N THR A 280 3.26 -19.28 -10.23
CA THR A 280 2.09 -20.10 -9.87
C THR A 280 1.29 -19.39 -8.78
N TYR A 281 -0.03 -19.51 -8.83
CA TYR A 281 -0.94 -18.83 -7.90
C TYR A 281 -1.82 -19.85 -7.19
N ARG A 282 -2.04 -19.64 -5.89
CA ARG A 282 -3.04 -20.37 -5.12
C ARG A 282 -4.42 -19.76 -5.40
N GLU A 283 -5.47 -20.57 -5.28
CA GLU A 283 -6.81 -20.03 -5.13
C GLU A 283 -6.98 -19.45 -3.73
N GLN A 284 -7.84 -18.44 -3.58
CA GLN A 284 -8.17 -17.89 -2.26
C GLN A 284 -8.86 -18.95 -1.39
N LYS A 285 -8.45 -19.03 -0.12
CA LYS A 285 -9.26 -19.69 0.91
C LYS A 285 -10.57 -18.92 1.06
N THR A 286 -11.71 -19.54 0.75
CA THR A 286 -13.03 -18.93 0.99
C THR A 286 -13.39 -19.07 2.47
N THR A 287 -13.23 -18.01 3.25
CA THR A 287 -13.54 -18.02 4.69
C THR A 287 -15.04 -18.25 4.93
N THR A 288 -15.42 -19.39 5.51
CA THR A 288 -16.83 -19.84 5.67
C THR A 288 -17.65 -19.07 6.72
N LYS A 289 -17.38 -17.77 6.95
CA LYS A 289 -18.07 -16.94 7.96
C LYS A 289 -19.41 -16.33 7.52
N LYS A 290 -19.78 -16.37 6.22
CA LYS A 290 -21.01 -15.72 5.71
C LYS A 290 -22.25 -16.64 5.58
N LYS A 291 -22.11 -17.95 5.83
CA LYS A 291 -23.21 -18.93 5.60
C LYS A 291 -24.12 -19.15 6.81
N GLU A 292 -23.65 -18.90 8.03
CA GLU A 292 -24.45 -19.08 9.25
C GLU A 292 -25.40 -17.93 9.56
N THR A 293 -24.96 -16.68 9.37
CA THR A 293 -25.81 -15.49 9.58
C THR A 293 -27.06 -15.51 8.70
N THR A 294 -26.94 -15.98 7.46
CA THR A 294 -28.06 -16.15 6.54
C THR A 294 -29.04 -17.23 7.03
N LYS A 295 -28.53 -18.43 7.38
CA LYS A 295 -29.36 -19.51 7.97
C LYS A 295 -30.05 -19.09 9.27
N LYS A 296 -29.39 -18.30 10.14
CA LYS A 296 -29.99 -17.81 11.38
C LYS A 296 -31.11 -16.79 11.10
N LYS A 297 -30.94 -15.88 10.13
CA LYS A 297 -31.98 -14.91 9.74
C LYS A 297 -33.20 -15.61 9.14
N GLU A 298 -33.02 -16.53 8.17
CA GLU A 298 -34.14 -17.32 7.61
C GLU A 298 -34.91 -18.09 8.68
N LYS A 299 -34.22 -18.74 9.62
CA LYS A 299 -34.86 -19.56 10.66
C LYS A 299 -35.69 -18.71 11.64
N THR A 300 -35.28 -17.46 11.90
CA THR A 300 -36.09 -16.50 12.67
C THR A 300 -37.31 -16.02 11.87
N THR A 301 -37.13 -15.52 10.64
CA THR A 301 -38.24 -14.98 9.84
C THR A 301 -39.30 -16.03 9.52
N LYS A 302 -38.92 -17.30 9.36
CA LYS A 302 -39.86 -18.41 9.17
C LYS A 302 -40.66 -18.70 10.45
N LYS A 303 -40.05 -18.59 11.65
CA LYS A 303 -40.73 -18.78 12.93
C LYS A 303 -41.77 -17.68 13.21
N GLU A 304 -41.45 -16.42 12.93
CA GLU A 304 -42.40 -15.30 13.09
C GLU A 304 -43.62 -15.41 12.17
N LYS A 305 -43.41 -15.72 10.87
CA LYS A 305 -44.53 -15.90 9.92
C LYS A 305 -45.47 -17.04 10.34
N THR A 306 -44.96 -18.14 10.89
CA THR A 306 -45.79 -19.22 11.44
C THR A 306 -46.58 -18.79 12.67
N THR A 307 -45.98 -18.03 13.59
CA THR A 307 -46.68 -17.53 14.80
C THR A 307 -47.78 -16.52 14.45
N LYS A 308 -47.54 -15.58 13.53
CA LYS A 308 -48.56 -14.57 13.15
C LYS A 308 -49.77 -15.22 12.48
N LYS A 309 -49.55 -16.12 11.50
CA LYS A 309 -50.64 -16.79 10.77
C LYS A 309 -51.51 -17.69 11.69
N LYS A 310 -50.94 -18.26 12.77
CA LYS A 310 -51.69 -19.04 13.76
C LYS A 310 -52.51 -18.16 14.73
N LYS A 311 -52.16 -16.87 14.90
CA LYS A 311 -52.94 -15.92 15.71
C LYS A 311 -54.15 -15.38 14.94
N GLU A 312 -53.98 -15.03 13.66
CA GLU A 312 -55.06 -14.56 12.78
C GLU A 312 -56.14 -15.63 12.53
N SER A 313 -55.78 -16.92 12.46
CA SER A 313 -56.76 -18.01 12.34
C SER A 313 -57.53 -18.32 13.63
N SER A 314 -57.14 -17.72 14.77
CA SER A 314 -57.83 -17.91 16.05
C SER A 314 -58.86 -16.80 16.36
N THR A 315 -58.67 -15.59 15.82
CA THR A 315 -59.68 -14.51 15.89
C THR A 315 -60.86 -14.81 14.96
N LYS A 316 -60.60 -15.16 13.68
CA LYS A 316 -61.65 -15.41 12.68
C LYS A 316 -62.45 -16.72 12.87
N LYS A 317 -62.31 -17.38 14.02
CA LYS A 317 -63.15 -18.53 14.43
C LYS A 317 -63.91 -18.27 15.76
N LYS A 318 -63.97 -17.01 16.21
CA LYS A 318 -64.71 -16.59 17.42
C LYS A 318 -65.83 -15.57 17.17
N GLU A 319 -65.99 -15.09 15.93
CA GLU A 319 -67.03 -14.14 15.48
C GLU A 319 -68.10 -14.81 14.59
N THR A 320 -68.27 -16.13 14.69
CA THR A 320 -69.25 -16.88 13.88
C THR A 320 -69.99 -17.93 14.72
N THR A 321 -70.25 -17.59 15.99
CA THR A 321 -70.97 -18.45 16.94
C THR A 321 -71.71 -17.58 17.97
N THR A 322 -72.46 -16.59 17.48
CA THR A 322 -73.32 -15.71 18.31
C THR A 322 -74.57 -15.32 17.52
N GLU A 323 -75.16 -16.29 16.81
CA GLU A 323 -76.41 -16.10 16.06
C GLU A 323 -77.15 -17.46 15.92
N LYS A 324 -77.45 -18.10 17.07
CA LYS A 324 -78.43 -19.20 17.19
C LYS A 324 -78.73 -19.60 18.65
N GLN A 325 -79.38 -18.71 19.38
CA GLN A 325 -80.36 -19.05 20.43
C GLN A 325 -81.27 -17.85 20.67
#